data_AF-A0A963RRY3-F1
#
_entry.id   AF-A0A963RRY3-F1
#
_cell.length_a   1.000
_cell.length_b   1.000
_cell.length_c   1.000
_cell.angle_alpha   90.00
_cell.angle_beta   90.00
_cell.angle_gamma   90.00
#
_symmetry.space_group_name_H-M   'P 1'
#
loop_
_entity.id
_entity.type
_entity.pdbx_description
1 polymer ?
#
loop_
_entity_poly.entity_id
_entity_poly.type
_entity_poly.pdbx_seq_one_letter_code
_entity_poly.pdbx_strand_id
1 'polypeptide(L)' 'MGIVAFTVATPVWAESITMASTTSTQQSGLFDHLLPAFKKDSGIDIKVVAVGTGQALDMGRRG' A
#
# COMPACT_ATOMS: atom_id res chain seq x y z
N MET A 1 -32.02 -33.48 8.76
CA MET A 1 -31.49 -32.13 9.05
C MET A 1 -30.00 -32.14 8.74
N GLY A 2 -29.61 -31.68 7.56
CA GLY A 2 -28.20 -31.58 7.16
C GLY A 2 -27.71 -30.15 7.39
N ILE A 3 -26.71 -29.98 8.23
CA ILE A 3 -26.09 -28.68 8.49
C ILE A 3 -25.20 -28.37 7.28
N VAL A 4 -25.63 -27.42 6.45
CA VAL A 4 -24.80 -26.88 5.37
C VAL A 4 -23.87 -25.85 6.00
N ALA A 5 -22.60 -26.22 6.17
CA ALA A 5 -21.57 -25.31 6.66
C ALA A 5 -21.25 -24.27 5.57
N PHE A 6 -21.71 -23.04 5.79
CA PHE A 6 -21.37 -21.89 4.95
C PHE A 6 -19.95 -21.43 5.30
N THR A 7 -18.95 -21.77 4.47
CA THR A 7 -17.60 -21.21 4.60
C THR A 7 -17.63 -19.77 4.09
N VAL A 8 -17.61 -18.80 5.01
CA VAL A 8 -17.45 -17.38 4.69
C VAL A 8 -16.00 -17.15 4.28
N ALA A 9 -15.77 -16.82 3.00
CA ALA A 9 -14.48 -16.36 2.53
C ALA A 9 -14.24 -14.93 3.04
N THR A 10 -13.32 -14.75 3.99
CA THR A 10 -12.86 -13.42 4.41
C THR A 10 -11.96 -12.84 3.33
N PRO A 11 -12.21 -11.62 2.82
CA PRO A 11 -11.28 -10.98 1.91
C PRO A 11 -9.96 -10.73 2.65
N VAL A 12 -8.87 -11.32 2.17
CA VAL A 12 -7.53 -11.01 2.68
C VAL A 12 -7.10 -9.68 2.02
N TRP A 13 -7.15 -8.60 2.79
CA TRP A 13 -6.58 -7.32 2.35
C TRP A 13 -5.10 -7.32 2.70
N ALA A 14 -4.27 -6.85 1.77
CA ALA A 14 -2.83 -6.76 2.02
C ALA A 14 -2.59 -5.83 3.21
N GLU A 15 -1.96 -6.35 4.26
CA GLU A 15 -1.77 -5.64 5.53
C GLU A 15 -0.86 -4.41 5.38
N SER A 16 0.03 -4.41 4.39
CA SER A 16 0.86 -3.25 4.04
C SER A 16 1.26 -3.23 2.56
N ILE A 17 1.31 -2.02 1.99
CA ILE A 17 1.77 -1.76 0.62
C ILE A 17 3.01 -0.87 0.68
N THR A 18 4.12 -1.31 0.07
CA THR A 18 5.29 -0.45 -0.09
C THR A 18 5.20 0.28 -1.43
N MET A 19 5.12 1.60 -1.39
CA MET A 19 5.10 2.46 -2.57
C MET A 19 6.50 3.08 -2.75
N ALA A 20 7.18 2.74 -3.84
CA ALA A 20 8.36 3.48 -4.28
C ALA A 20 7.90 4.75 -5.02
N SER A 21 8.30 5.92 -4.54
CA SER A 21 8.01 7.21 -5.18
C SER A 21 9.28 8.02 -5.36
N THR A 22 9.23 9.10 -6.14
CA THR A 22 10.34 10.04 -6.27
C THR A 22 10.42 10.99 -5.07
N THR A 23 11.64 11.44 -4.75
CA THR A 23 11.90 12.42 -3.67
C THR A 23 11.18 13.74 -3.87
N SER A 24 10.97 14.17 -5.12
CA SER A 24 10.21 15.39 -5.45
C SER A 24 8.76 15.36 -4.95
N THR A 25 8.15 14.17 -4.92
CA THR A 25 6.75 13.99 -4.50
C THR A 25 6.62 13.74 -3.00
N GLN A 26 7.68 13.26 -2.34
CA GLN A 26 7.72 13.15 -0.89
C GLN A 26 8.06 14.51 -0.23
N GLN A 27 9.00 15.27 -0.81
CA GLN A 27 9.37 16.60 -0.30
C GLN A 27 8.28 17.66 -0.50
N SER A 28 7.34 17.43 -1.41
CA SER A 28 6.18 18.32 -1.59
C SER A 28 5.09 18.14 -0.52
N GLY A 29 5.18 17.11 0.33
CA GLY A 29 4.17 16.82 1.36
C GLY A 29 2.87 16.20 0.81
N LEU A 30 2.85 15.79 -0.47
CA LEU A 30 1.66 15.22 -1.11
C LEU A 30 1.16 13.96 -0.38
N PHE A 31 2.09 13.09 0.03
CA PHE A 31 1.77 11.85 0.70
C PHE A 31 1.33 12.06 2.15
N ASP A 32 1.82 13.10 2.83
CA ASP A 32 1.39 13.42 4.20
C ASP A 32 -0.11 13.74 4.29
N HIS A 33 -0.72 14.18 3.18
CA HIS A 33 -2.15 14.41 3.09
C HIS A 33 -2.95 13.24 2.51
N LEU A 34 -2.40 12.54 1.51
CA LEU A 34 -3.11 11.44 0.83
C LEU A 34 -3.12 10.15 1.65
N LEU A 35 -2.00 9.79 2.28
CA LEU A 35 -1.86 8.54 3.01
C LEU A 35 -2.81 8.40 4.21
N PRO A 36 -3.02 9.43 5.06
CA PRO A 36 -3.97 9.29 6.17
C PRO A 36 -5.42 9.15 5.67
N ALA A 37 -5.78 9.78 4.55
CA ALA A 37 -7.10 9.60 3.94
C ALA A 37 -7.27 8.19 3.37
N PHE A 38 -6.26 7.67 2.67
CA PHE A 38 -6.28 6.32 2.11
C PHE A 38 -6.28 5.24 3.20
N LYS A 39 -5.46 5.40 4.25
CA LYS A 39 -5.42 4.49 5.39
C LYS A 39 -6.75 4.46 6.15
N LYS A 40 -7.44 5.59 6.25
CA LYS A 40 -8.76 5.66 6.89
C LYS A 40 -9.85 4.91 6.11
N ASP A 41 -9.76 4.90 4.78
CA ASP A 41 -10.77 4.30 3.90
C ASP A 41 -10.49 2.82 3.60
N SER A 42 -9.25 2.48 3.27
CA SER A 42 -8.83 1.10 2.97
C SER A 42 -8.36 0.31 4.18
N GLY A 43 -7.94 0.96 5.28
CA GLY A 43 -7.33 0.28 6.42
C GLY A 43 -5.91 -0.25 6.19
N ILE A 44 -5.34 0.00 5.00
CA ILE A 44 -4.03 -0.51 4.57
C ILE A 44 -2.92 0.46 4.98
N ASP A 45 -1.83 -0.07 5.52
CA ASP A 45 -0.64 0.71 5.83
C ASP A 45 0.21 0.92 4.57
N ILE A 46 0.41 2.17 4.16
CA ILE A 46 1.26 2.48 3.01
C ILE A 46 2.62 2.97 3.51
N LYS A 47 3.67 2.24 3.15
CA LYS A 47 5.06 2.64 3.36
C LYS A 47 5.59 3.32 2.11
N VAL A 48 5.73 4.64 2.14
CA VAL A 48 6.33 5.39 1.03
C VAL A 48 7.84 5.43 1.18
N VAL A 49 8.55 5.05 0.11
CA VAL A 49 10.00 5.12 0.01
C VAL A 49 10.35 6.07 -1.12
N ALA A 50 10.73 7.31 -0.77
CA ALA A 50 11.28 8.25 -1.73
C ALA A 50 12.70 7.87 -2.14
N VAL A 51 12.83 7.41 -3.37
CA VAL A 51 14.12 7.09 -3.98
C VAL A 51 14.20 7.76 -5.34
N GLY A 52 15.42 8.09 -5.80
CA GLY A 52 15.59 8.64 -7.14
C GLY A 52 15.04 7.67 -8.19
N THR A 53 14.58 8.16 -9.35
CA THR A 53 13.90 7.34 -10.39
C THR A 53 14.71 6.07 -10.76
N GLY A 54 16.04 6.17 -10.81
CA GLY A 54 16.91 5.01 -11.05
C GLY A 54 16.86 3.95 -9.94
N GLN A 55 16.77 4.37 -8.68
CA GLN A 55 16.60 3.48 -7.52
C GLN A 55 15.17 2.94 -7.41
N ALA A 56 14.15 3.72 -7.80
CA ALA A 56 12.77 3.27 -7.86
C ALA A 56 12.59 2.13 -8.89
N LEU A 57 13.20 2.28 -10.08
CA LEU A 57 13.20 1.27 -11.13
C LEU A 57 13.99 0.01 -10.72
N ASP A 58 15.13 0.18 -10.05
CA ASP A 58 15.92 -0.95 -9.55
C ASP A 58 15.19 -1.73 -8.44
N MET A 59 14.45 -1.02 -7.56
CA MET A 59 13.58 -1.62 -6.55
C MET A 59 12.44 -2.42 -7.18
N GLY A 60 11.76 -1.86 -8.18
CA GLY A 60 10.71 -2.58 -8.92
C GLY A 60 11.21 -3.75 -9.77
N ARG A 61 12.52 -3.81 -10.08
CA ARG A 61 13.14 -4.96 -10.74
C ARG A 61 13.50 -6.08 -9.78
N ARG A 62 13.73 -5.77 -8.50
CA ARG A 62 14.21 -6.70 -7.46
C ARG A 62 13.11 -7.28 -6.58
N GLY A 63 11.93 -6.66 -6.56
CA GLY A 63 10.71 -7.16 -5.94
C GLY A 63 9.74 -7.72 -6.96
#